data_AF-A0A7Y2NGE6-F1
#
_entry.id   AF-A0A7Y2NGE6-F1
#
_cell.length_a   1.000
_cell.length_b   1.000
_cell.length_c   1.000
_cell.angle_alpha   90.00
_cell.angle_beta   90.00
_cell.angle_gamma   90.00
#
_symmetry.space_group_name_H-M   'P 1'
#
loop_
_entity.id
_entity.type
_entity.pdbx_description
1 polymer ?
#
loop_
_entity_poly.entity_id
_entity_poly.type
_entity_poly.pdbx_seq_one_letter_code
_entity_poly.pdbx_strand_id
1 'polypeptide(L)' 'AQYLRQHPKAKLYIDFADFSFVRFAITGAHLNGGFGKAFVLTPEDLTPPAA' A
#
# COMPACT_ATOMS: atom_id res chain seq x y z
N ALA A 1 -14.65 4.24 3.61
CA ALA A 1 -15.16 2.98 4.21
C ALA A 1 -14.18 1.79 4.12
N GLN A 2 -13.50 1.54 2.99
CA GLN A 2 -12.60 0.36 2.84
C GLN A 2 -11.47 0.31 3.87
N TYR A 3 -10.81 1.44 4.16
CA TYR A 3 -9.72 1.50 5.13
C TYR A 3 -10.13 1.02 6.53
N LEU A 4 -11.28 1.47 7.05
CA LEU A 4 -11.79 1.01 8.34
C LEU A 4 -12.21 -0.46 8.34
N ARG A 5 -12.64 -1.02 7.20
CA ARG A 5 -12.92 -2.47 7.11
C ARG A 5 -11.64 -3.30 7.25
N GLN A 6 -10.54 -2.85 6.65
CA GLN A 6 -9.23 -3.51 6.74
C GLN A 6 -8.53 -3.23 8.07
N HIS A 7 -8.78 -2.05 8.67
CA HIS A 7 -8.14 -1.59 9.90
C HIS A 7 -9.19 -1.11 10.92
N PRO A 8 -9.99 -2.01 11.53
CA PRO A 8 -11.09 -1.60 12.41
C PRO A 8 -10.67 -0.75 13.61
N LYS A 9 -9.46 -1.01 14.14
CA LYS A 9 -8.90 -0.25 15.27
C LYS A 9 -8.58 1.21 14.92
N ALA A 10 -8.44 1.56 13.64
CA ALA A 10 -8.19 2.92 13.22
C ALA A 10 -9.37 3.87 13.52
N LYS A 11 -10.57 3.33 13.83
CA LYS A 11 -11.73 4.11 14.29
C LYS A 11 -11.41 5.00 15.50
N LEU A 12 -10.42 4.63 16.32
CA LEU A 12 -10.00 5.43 17.48
C LEU A 12 -9.26 6.72 17.11
N TYR A 13 -8.73 6.82 15.89
CA TYR A 13 -7.78 7.88 15.49
C TYR A 13 -8.20 8.64 14.23
N ILE A 14 -9.01 8.02 13.37
CA ILE A 14 -9.31 8.51 12.01
C ILE A 14 -9.92 9.91 11.96
N ASP A 15 -10.61 10.34 13.02
CA ASP A 15 -11.29 11.63 13.10
C ASP A 15 -10.47 12.70 13.85
N PHE A 16 -9.24 12.39 14.28
CA PHE A 16 -8.35 13.39 14.87
C PHE A 16 -7.84 14.35 13.80
N ALA A 17 -7.85 15.65 14.11
CA ALA A 17 -7.53 16.71 13.14
C ALA A 17 -6.07 16.67 12.65
N ASP A 18 -5.17 16.03 13.39
CA ASP A 18 -3.76 15.84 13.07
C ASP A 18 -3.48 14.50 12.36
N PHE A 19 -4.50 13.70 12.06
CA PHE A 19 -4.40 12.49 11.27
C PHE A 19 -4.86 12.76 9.83
N SER A 20 -4.20 12.11 8.88
CA SER A 20 -4.48 12.32 7.45
C SER A 20 -4.29 11.04 6.66
N PHE A 21 -5.09 10.91 5.59
CA PHE A 21 -4.86 9.89 4.58
C PHE A 21 -3.77 10.34 3.62
N VAL A 22 -2.85 9.42 3.33
CA VAL A 22 -1.82 9.61 2.31
C VAL A 22 -1.83 8.44 1.34
N ARG A 23 -1.41 8.70 0.10
CA ARG A 23 -1.18 7.68 -0.91
C ARG A 23 0.22 7.87 -1.47
N PHE A 24 0.99 6.79 -1.49
CA PHE A 24 2.29 6.81 -2.14
C PHE A 24 2.12 6.80 -3.66
N ALA A 25 2.84 7.71 -4.34
CA ALA A 25 3.08 7.59 -5.77
C ALA A 25 4.23 6.60 -5.96
N ILE A 26 3.92 5.41 -6.47
CA ILE A 26 4.91 4.35 -6.62
C ILE A 26 5.80 4.66 -7.83
N THR A 27 7.11 4.72 -7.62
CA THR A 27 8.10 4.92 -8.69
C THR A 27 8.83 3.63 -9.08
N GLY A 28 8.68 2.58 -8.28
CA GLY A 28 9.27 1.26 -8.46
C GLY A 28 9.35 0.50 -7.15
N ALA A 29 9.68 -0.79 -7.20
CA ALA A 29 9.91 -1.60 -6.01
C ALA A 29 11.03 -2.63 -6.22
N HIS A 30 11.67 -3.03 -5.13
CA HIS A 30 12.63 -4.13 -5.12
C HIS A 30 12.02 -5.30 -4.36
N LEU A 31 11.70 -6.39 -5.08
CA LEU A 31 11.13 -7.58 -4.49
C LEU A 31 12.23 -8.59 -4.19
N ASN A 32 12.39 -8.90 -2.91
CA ASN A 32 13.11 -10.09 -2.47
C ASN A 32 12.16 -11.30 -2.55
N GLY A 33 12.41 -12.20 -3.50
CA GLY A 33 11.61 -13.40 -3.73
C GLY A 33 12.09 -14.64 -2.95
N GLY A 34 12.98 -14.46 -1.97
CA GLY A 34 13.63 -15.54 -1.25
C GLY A 34 14.96 -15.98 -1.89
N PHE A 35 15.32 -17.25 -1.71
CA PHE A 35 16.66 -17.75 -2.04
C PHE A 35 17.03 -17.53 -3.52
N GLY A 36 18.04 -16.70 -3.75
CA GLY A 36 18.59 -16.41 -5.08
C GLY A 36 17.65 -15.65 -6.03
N LYS A 37 16.57 -15.04 -5.53
CA LYS A 37 15.56 -14.36 -6.36
C LYS A 37 15.39 -12.90 -5.94
N ALA A 38 15.74 -11.98 -6.83
CA ALA A 38 15.52 -10.56 -6.68
C ALA A 38 14.95 -9.99 -7.97
N PHE A 39 14.03 -9.03 -7.84
CA PHE A 39 13.37 -8.40 -8.97
C PHE A 39 13.31 -6.88 -8.75
N VAL A 40 13.55 -6.14 -9.83
CA VAL A 40 13.25 -4.71 -9.90
C VAL A 40 11.91 -4.59 -10.63
N LEU A 41 10.92 -4.03 -9.96
CA LEU A 41 9.55 -3.89 -10.45
C LEU A 41 9.28 -2.44 -10.86
N THR A 42 8.61 -2.26 -11.98
CA THR A 42 8.11 -0.95 -12.40
C THR A 42 6.78 -0.63 -11.70
N PRO A 43 6.28 0.61 -11.77
CA PRO A 43 4.94 0.94 -11.27
C PRO A 43 3.84 0.07 -11.88
N GLU A 44 3.95 -0.28 -13.17
CA GLU A 44 2.96 -1.08 -13.90
C GLU A 44 2.82 -2.49 -13.30
N ASP A 45 3.94 -3.11 -12.90
CA ASP A 45 3.98 -4.44 -12.26
C ASP A 45 3.22 -4.48 -10.92
N LEU A 46 3.00 -3.32 -10.28
CA LEU A 46 2.39 -3.18 -8.96
C LEU A 46 0.93 -2.72 -9.04
N THR A 47 0.40 -2.53 -10.24
CA THR A 47 -0.99 -2.13 -10.46
C THR A 47 -1.89 -3.36 -10.32
N PRO A 48 -3.03 -3.28 -9.62
CA PRO A 48 -4.01 -4.35 -9.63
C PRO A 48 -4.46 -4.67 -11.07
N PRO A 49 -4.81 -5.93 -11.38
CA PRO A 49 -5.43 -6.25 -12.66
C PRO A 49 -6.68 -5.39 -12.90
N ALA A 50 -6.96 -5.08 -14.17
CA ALA A 50 -8.24 -4.47 -14.52
C ALA A 50 -9.40 -5.38 -14.03
N ALA A 51 -10.45 -4.74 -13.51
CA ALA A 51 -11.63 -5.44 -13.00
C ALA A 51 -12.40 -6.17 -14.10
#